data_AF-A6U967-F1
#
_entry.id   AF-A6U967-F1
#
_cell.length_a   1.000
_cell.length_b   1.000
_cell.length_c   1.000
_cell.angle_alpha   90.00
_cell.angle_beta   90.00
_cell.angle_gamma   90.00
#
_symmetry.space_group_name_H-M   'P 1'
#
loop_
_entity.id
_entity.type
_entity.pdbx_description
1 polymer ?
#
loop_
_entity_poly.entity_id
_entity_poly.type
_entity_poly.pdbx_seq_one_letter_code
_entity_poly.pdbx_strand_id
1 'polypeptide(L)' 'MPQQQSAAAKLAAFEDKIRSDLQVPNGADWCLYLPENGRGDRIFAEWQRLGAVARKAEGAK' A
#
# COMPACT_ATOMS: atom_id res chain seq x y z
N MET A 1 -11.62 -22.80 4.29
CA MET A 1 -10.19 -22.43 4.42
C MET A 1 -10.12 -20.91 4.53
N PRO A 2 -9.62 -20.31 5.63
CA PRO A 2 -9.33 -18.88 5.62
C PRO A 2 -8.22 -18.68 4.58
N GLN A 3 -8.55 -18.10 3.43
CA GLN A 3 -7.55 -17.78 2.41
C GLN A 3 -6.58 -16.78 3.04
N GLN A 4 -5.37 -17.21 3.41
CA GLN A 4 -4.29 -16.30 3.77
C GLN A 4 -4.06 -15.39 2.56
N GLN A 5 -4.60 -14.17 2.62
CA GLN A 5 -4.32 -13.15 1.62
C GLN A 5 -2.80 -13.00 1.54
N SER A 6 -2.26 -13.20 0.35
CA SER A 6 -0.83 -13.01 0.07
C SER A 6 -0.42 -11.59 0.48
N ALA A 7 0.84 -11.41 0.86
CA ALA A 7 1.36 -10.10 1.20
C ALA A 7 1.18 -9.08 0.04
N ALA A 8 1.22 -9.56 -1.21
CA ALA A 8 0.88 -8.77 -2.39
C ALA A 8 -0.60 -8.33 -2.41
N ALA A 9 -1.55 -9.22 -2.07
CA ALA A 9 -2.96 -8.86 -1.98
C ALA A 9 -3.22 -7.81 -0.88
N LYS A 10 -2.49 -7.88 0.23
CA LYS A 10 -2.58 -6.88 1.31
C LYS A 10 -2.04 -5.51 0.88
N LEU A 11 -0.93 -5.49 0.13
CA LEU A 11 -0.37 -4.26 -0.43
C LEU A 11 -1.36 -3.62 -1.42
N ALA A 12 -1.91 -4.41 -2.35
CA ALA A 12 -2.88 -3.92 -3.33
C ALA A 12 -4.15 -3.36 -2.67
N ALA A 13 -4.70 -4.06 -1.66
CA ALA A 13 -5.85 -3.58 -0.90
C ALA A 13 -5.55 -2.29 -0.12
N PHE A 14 -4.31 -2.14 0.38
CA PHE A 14 -3.87 -0.92 1.03
C PHE A 14 -3.79 0.25 0.04
N GLU A 15 -3.17 0.05 -1.13
CA GLU A 15 -3.07 1.08 -2.17
C GLU A 15 -4.44 1.53 -2.68
N ASP A 16 -5.37 0.60 -2.89
CA ASP A 16 -6.74 0.90 -3.33
C ASP A 16 -7.50 1.73 -2.28
N LYS A 17 -7.38 1.34 -1.00
CA LYS A 17 -7.96 2.09 0.12
C LYS A 17 -7.39 3.51 0.19
N ILE A 18 -6.08 3.68 0.08
CA ILE A 18 -5.44 5.00 0.16
C ILE A 18 -5.83 5.86 -1.04
N ARG A 19 -5.88 5.29 -2.25
CA ARG A 19 -6.38 6.00 -3.44
C ARG A 19 -7.82 6.48 -3.26
N SER A 20 -8.68 5.65 -2.69
CA SER A 20 -10.07 6.04 -2.39
C SER A 20 -10.15 7.12 -1.30
N ASP A 21 -9.35 7.02 -0.24
CA ASP A 21 -9.34 7.98 0.88
C ASP A 21 -8.81 9.35 0.45
N LEU A 22 -7.79 9.37 -0.40
CA LEU A 22 -7.17 10.58 -0.95
C LEU A 22 -7.86 11.09 -2.23
N GLN A 23 -8.90 10.40 -2.71
CA GLN A 23 -9.64 10.73 -3.94
C GLN A 23 -8.71 10.89 -5.16
N VAL A 24 -7.75 9.98 -5.30
CA VAL A 24 -6.72 10.04 -6.35
C VAL A 24 -7.35 9.75 -7.72
N PRO A 25 -7.12 10.57 -8.75
CA PRO A 25 -7.57 10.29 -10.11
C PRO A 25 -7.04 8.97 -10.64
N ASN A 26 -7.84 8.28 -11.44
CA ASN A 26 -7.42 7.01 -12.01
C ASN A 26 -6.18 7.20 -12.92
N GLY A 27 -5.16 6.36 -12.73
CA GLY A 27 -3.88 6.46 -13.42
C GLY A 27 -2.89 7.50 -12.84
N ALA A 28 -3.29 8.26 -11.82
CA ALA A 28 -2.38 9.17 -11.12
C ALA A 28 -1.57 8.45 -10.04
N ASP A 29 -0.37 8.97 -9.76
CA ASP A 29 0.45 8.49 -8.65
C ASP A 29 -0.12 9.02 -7.32
N TRP A 30 -0.50 8.10 -6.44
CA TRP A 30 -1.14 8.45 -5.17
C TRP A 30 -0.17 9.04 -4.14
N CYS A 31 1.14 8.84 -4.30
CA CYS A 31 2.13 9.42 -3.39
C CYS A 31 2.14 10.94 -3.50
N LEU A 32 1.80 11.49 -4.68
CA LEU A 32 1.67 12.95 -4.90
C LEU A 32 0.49 13.59 -4.13
N TYR A 33 -0.46 12.77 -3.68
CA TYR A 33 -1.64 13.21 -2.94
C TYR A 33 -1.52 12.96 -1.44
N LEU A 34 -0.36 12.45 -0.99
CA LEU A 34 -0.11 12.28 0.43
C LEU A 34 -0.06 13.64 1.12
N PRO A 35 -0.78 13.80 2.25
CA PRO A 35 -0.68 15.04 3.00
C PRO A 35 0.72 15.18 3.61
N GLU A 36 1.30 16.38 3.52
CA GLU A 36 2.63 16.70 4.09
C GLU A 36 2.56 16.90 5.61
N ASN A 37 2.11 15.87 6.31
CA ASN A 37 2.01 15.83 7.75
C ASN A 37 2.28 14.41 8.26
N GLY A 38 2.32 14.25 9.58
CA GLY A 38 2.57 12.94 10.20
C GLY A 38 1.57 11.84 9.83
N ARG A 39 0.43 12.14 9.19
CA ARG A 39 -0.46 11.12 8.62
C ARG A 39 0.08 10.60 7.28
N GLY A 40 0.53 11.47 6.39
CA GLY A 40 1.15 11.07 5.11
C GLY A 40 2.40 10.23 5.32
N ASP A 41 3.25 10.64 6.27
CA ASP A 41 4.44 9.87 6.66
C ASP A 41 4.09 8.46 7.13
N ARG A 42 3.04 8.31 7.95
CA ARG A 42 2.57 7.00 8.45
C ARG A 42 2.02 6.14 7.33
N ILE A 43 1.25 6.72 6.42
CA ILE A 43 0.70 6.00 5.25
C ILE A 43 1.85 5.48 4.38
N PHE A 44 2.84 6.33 4.10
CA PHE A 44 3.99 5.96 3.28
C PHE A 44 4.85 4.88 3.95
N ALA A 45 5.12 5.02 5.26
CA ALA A 45 5.86 4.02 6.03
C ALA A 45 5.14 2.66 6.06
N GLU A 46 3.82 2.65 6.20
CA GLU A 46 3.02 1.41 6.16
C GLU A 46 3.05 0.75 4.78
N TRP A 47 2.92 1.55 3.70
CA TRP A 47 3.09 1.05 2.33
C TRP A 47 4.47 0.43 2.10
N GLN A 48 5.55 1.10 2.53
CA GLN A 48 6.90 0.57 2.42
C GLN A 48 7.07 -0.75 3.18
N ARG A 49 6.50 -0.84 4.39
CA ARG A 49 6.52 -2.06 5.21
C ARG A 49 5.81 -3.21 4.50
N LEU A 50 4.62 -2.97 3.96
CA LEU A 50 3.84 -3.96 3.22
C LEU A 50 4.57 -4.40 1.94
N GLY A 51 5.17 -3.45 1.20
CA GLY A 51 5.97 -3.73 0.01
C GLY A 51 7.24 -4.53 0.30
N ALA A 52 7.89 -4.30 1.44
CA ALA A 52 9.02 -5.11 1.87
C ALA A 52 8.61 -6.55 2.22
N VAL A 53 7.48 -6.72 2.89
CA VAL A 53 6.93 -8.06 3.22
C VAL A 53 6.51 -8.80 1.96
N ALA A 54 5.86 -8.12 1.01
CA ALA A 54 5.47 -8.70 -0.28
C ALA A 54 6.68 -9.18 -1.08
N ARG A 55 7.72 -8.34 -1.20
CA ARG A 55 8.97 -8.72 -1.88
C ARG A 55 9.70 -9.88 -1.22
N LYS A 56 9.74 -9.93 0.13
CA LYS A 56 10.33 -11.06 0.86
C LYS A 56 9.56 -12.36 0.65
N ALA A 57 8.24 -12.30 0.56
CA ALA A 57 7.42 -13.48 0.31
C ALA A 57 7.62 -14.04 -1.11
N GLU A 58 7.89 -13.17 -2.10
CA GLU A 58 8.14 -13.54 -3.49
C GLU A 58 9.59 -14.01 -3.72
N GLY A 59 10.58 -13.39 -3.06
CA GLY A 59 12.00 -13.70 -3.19
C GLY A 59 12.47 -14.92 -2.40
N ALA A 60 11.60 -15.57 -1.62
CA ALA A 60 11.87 -16.82 -0.92
C ALA A 60 11.50 -18.07 -1.76
N LYS A 61 11.35 -17.91 -3.08
CA LYS A 61 10.93 -18.96 -4.01
C LYS A 61 12.10 -19.51 -4.82
#